data_AF-A0A4R4T211-F1
#
_entry.id   AF-A0A4R4T211-F1
#
_cell.length_a   1.000
_cell.length_b   1.000
_cell.length_c   1.000
_cell.angle_alpha   90.00
_cell.angle_beta   90.00
_cell.angle_gamma   90.00
#
_symmetry.space_group_name_H-M   'P 1'
#
loop_
_entity.id
_entity.type
_entity.pdbx_description
1 polymer ?
#
loop_
_entity_poly.entity_id
_entity_poly.type
_entity_poly.pdbx_seq_one_letter_code
_entity_poly.pdbx_strand_id
1 'polypeptide(L)'
;MRGGWLVLILSGVVVLLGCPLPAAAREPAEPVSRADHLAAQLRRDPVYVTDHTPRVLPPDAAARIKASVARLGVPAYVAVTPTVHVAQEHTAEALVALLRDRLREDGVYIVISPSSTYDGEVRQFGGGRRLPVEDAWRATTRELPNDATAPERIERFVDVALSGEARERADTTAPPPKSALRKALDADEAADRRAARAEWAAFAGGTALSGLPILGLLICLHWRKRSRSRR
;
A
#
# COMPACT_ATOMS: atom_id res chain seq x y z
N MET A 1 -34.53 -59.10 -40.92
CA MET A 1 -35.91 -59.08 -41.48
C MET A 1 -36.77 -58.41 -40.42
N ARG A 2 -36.88 -57.08 -40.39
CA ARG A 2 -37.81 -56.20 -41.15
C ARG A 2 -39.27 -56.64 -41.09
N GLY A 3 -40.11 -55.75 -40.54
CA GLY A 3 -41.59 -55.75 -40.60
C GLY A 3 -42.21 -56.16 -39.27
N GLY A 4 -43.17 -55.46 -38.67
CA GLY A 4 -43.98 -54.26 -38.96
C GLY A 4 -44.91 -54.12 -37.72
N TRP A 5 -45.20 -52.94 -37.18
CA TRP A 5 -46.38 -52.11 -37.53
C TRP A 5 -47.64 -52.98 -37.72
N LEU A 6 -48.78 -52.82 -37.05
CA LEU A 6 -49.43 -51.72 -36.32
C LEU A 6 -50.77 -52.37 -35.80
N VAL A 7 -51.30 -52.12 -34.60
CA VAL A 7 -52.54 -51.35 -34.38
C VAL A 7 -53.14 -51.73 -33.00
N LEU A 8 -53.37 -50.67 -32.20
CA LEU A 8 -54.41 -50.40 -31.19
C LEU A 8 -55.03 -51.53 -30.36
N ILE A 9 -55.15 -51.27 -29.05
CA ILE A 9 -56.47 -51.11 -28.38
C ILE A 9 -56.32 -50.49 -26.97
N LEU A 10 -57.08 -49.41 -26.77
CA LEU A 10 -57.75 -48.91 -25.57
C LEU A 10 -56.99 -48.50 -24.29
N SER A 11 -57.23 -47.24 -23.95
CA SER A 11 -57.80 -46.76 -22.68
C SER A 11 -56.96 -46.82 -21.40
N GLY A 12 -56.66 -45.63 -20.87
CA GLY A 12 -56.27 -45.48 -19.47
C GLY A 12 -55.61 -44.14 -19.14
N VAL A 13 -56.37 -43.05 -19.26
CA VAL A 13 -55.97 -41.74 -18.72
C VAL A 13 -55.98 -41.84 -17.19
N VAL A 14 -54.81 -41.81 -16.57
CA VAL A 14 -54.64 -41.45 -15.15
C VAL A 14 -53.59 -40.35 -15.10
N VAL A 15 -54.06 -39.11 -15.15
CA VAL A 15 -53.30 -37.90 -14.84
C VAL A 15 -53.11 -37.88 -13.33
N LEU A 16 -51.96 -38.36 -12.85
CA LEU A 16 -51.52 -38.10 -11.48
C LEU A 16 -50.85 -36.73 -11.45
N LEU A 17 -51.63 -35.75 -11.00
CA LEU A 17 -51.22 -34.41 -10.60
C LEU A 17 -50.21 -34.52 -9.43
N GLY A 18 -48.93 -34.67 -9.75
CA GLY A 18 -47.84 -34.46 -8.80
C GLY A 18 -47.55 -32.97 -8.72
N CYS A 19 -48.04 -32.29 -7.69
CA CYS A 19 -47.70 -30.90 -7.39
C CYS A 19 -46.31 -30.89 -6.73
N PRO A 20 -45.21 -30.45 -7.39
CA PRO A 20 -43.98 -30.22 -6.67
C PRO A 20 -44.20 -28.99 -5.78
N LEU A 21 -44.15 -29.20 -4.47
CA LEU A 21 -43.96 -28.10 -3.51
C LEU A 21 -42.77 -27.27 -3.99
N PRO A 22 -42.87 -25.93 -4.09
CA PRO A 22 -41.69 -25.13 -4.30
C PRO A 22 -40.80 -25.34 -3.09
N ALA A 23 -39.71 -26.08 -3.27
CA ALA A 23 -38.59 -26.03 -2.35
C ALA A 23 -38.25 -24.54 -2.26
N ALA A 24 -38.54 -23.93 -1.12
CA ALA A 24 -38.06 -22.60 -0.82
C ALA A 24 -36.55 -22.66 -1.03
N ALA A 25 -36.10 -22.11 -2.15
CA ALA A 25 -34.70 -21.88 -2.39
C ALA A 25 -34.26 -21.05 -1.19
N ARG A 26 -33.50 -21.67 -0.29
CA ARG A 26 -32.63 -20.89 0.59
C ARG A 26 -31.77 -20.13 -0.39
N GLU A 27 -32.07 -18.85 -0.58
CA GLU A 27 -31.14 -17.95 -1.23
C GLU A 27 -29.79 -18.21 -0.54
N PRO A 28 -28.72 -18.48 -1.31
CA PRO A 28 -27.39 -18.50 -0.73
C PRO A 28 -27.28 -17.20 0.05
N ALA A 29 -27.07 -17.27 1.37
CA ALA A 29 -26.80 -16.07 2.16
C ALA A 29 -25.71 -15.32 1.41
N GLU A 30 -26.03 -14.12 0.89
CA GLU A 30 -25.06 -13.34 0.13
C GLU A 30 -23.78 -13.29 0.95
N PRO A 31 -22.61 -13.64 0.37
CA PRO A 31 -21.36 -13.53 1.10
C PRO A 31 -21.28 -12.10 1.62
N VAL A 32 -21.23 -11.93 2.95
CA VAL A 32 -21.22 -10.61 3.59
C VAL A 32 -20.09 -9.81 2.96
N SER A 33 -20.44 -8.78 2.19
CA SER A 33 -19.46 -7.97 1.49
C SER A 33 -18.51 -7.37 2.52
N ARG A 34 -17.23 -7.23 2.16
CA ARG A 34 -16.23 -6.58 3.02
C ARG A 34 -16.70 -5.20 3.50
N ALA A 35 -17.38 -4.46 2.62
CA ALA A 35 -17.97 -3.17 2.95
C ALA A 35 -19.07 -3.29 4.02
N ASP A 36 -19.88 -4.34 4.00
CA ASP A 36 -20.92 -4.59 5.00
C ASP A 36 -20.35 -4.92 6.37
N HIS A 37 -19.31 -5.75 6.42
CA HIS A 37 -18.61 -6.05 7.66
C HIS A 37 -18.00 -4.77 8.26
N LEU A 38 -17.27 -3.99 7.45
CA LEU A 38 -16.66 -2.74 7.91
C LEU A 38 -17.71 -1.71 8.34
N ALA A 39 -18.80 -1.54 7.58
CA ALA A 39 -19.88 -0.65 7.98
C ALA A 39 -20.53 -1.09 9.30
N ALA A 40 -20.75 -2.39 9.52
CA ALA A 40 -21.29 -2.90 10.77
C ALA A 40 -20.37 -2.61 11.98
N GLN A 41 -19.05 -2.69 11.79
CA GLN A 41 -18.09 -2.32 12.83
C GLN A 41 -18.08 -0.80 13.07
N LEU A 42 -18.08 0.00 12.00
CA LEU A 42 -18.06 1.47 12.07
C LEU A 42 -19.32 2.06 12.70
N ARG A 43 -20.48 1.39 12.60
CA ARG A 43 -21.69 1.76 13.34
C ARG A 43 -21.54 1.62 14.86
N ARG A 44 -20.69 0.71 15.33
CA ARG A 44 -20.45 0.47 16.76
C ARG A 44 -19.36 1.38 17.29
N ASP A 45 -18.24 1.47 16.57
CA ASP A 45 -17.14 2.38 16.88
C ASP A 45 -16.66 3.06 15.58
N PRO A 46 -16.68 4.41 15.48
CA PRO A 46 -16.28 5.12 14.27
C PRO A 46 -14.83 4.86 13.84
N VAL A 47 -14.00 4.24 14.68
CA VAL A 47 -12.64 3.82 14.33
C VAL A 47 -12.52 2.30 14.43
N TYR A 48 -12.34 1.65 13.29
CA TYR A 48 -12.06 0.23 13.19
C TYR A 48 -10.60 -0.01 12.81
N VAL A 49 -9.88 -0.76 13.64
CA VAL A 49 -8.52 -1.22 13.36
C VAL A 49 -8.52 -2.73 13.27
N THR A 50 -8.03 -3.27 12.15
CA THR A 50 -7.98 -4.72 11.97
C THR A 50 -7.05 -5.40 12.98
N ASP A 51 -7.49 -6.57 13.45
CA ASP A 51 -6.73 -7.50 14.28
C ASP A 51 -5.73 -8.35 13.48
N HIS A 52 -5.80 -8.34 12.15
CA HIS A 52 -4.96 -9.16 11.27
C HIS A 52 -3.51 -8.67 11.12
N THR A 53 -3.14 -7.54 11.74
CA THR A 53 -1.79 -6.93 11.57
C THR A 53 -1.16 -6.44 12.89
N PRO A 54 -1.11 -7.27 13.95
CA PRO A 54 -0.66 -6.83 15.27
C PRO A 54 0.83 -6.44 15.32
N ARG A 55 1.67 -6.95 14.40
CA ARG A 55 3.09 -6.58 14.32
C ARG A 55 3.32 -5.17 13.75
N VAL A 56 2.35 -4.64 12.99
CA VAL A 56 2.51 -3.38 12.25
C VAL A 56 1.93 -2.21 13.04
N LEU A 57 0.91 -2.45 13.87
CA LEU A 57 0.20 -1.40 14.58
C LEU A 57 0.48 -1.45 16.09
N PRO A 58 0.75 -0.30 16.73
CA PRO A 58 0.79 -0.19 18.18
C PRO A 58 -0.52 -0.66 18.84
N PRO A 59 -0.48 -1.21 20.07
CA PRO A 59 -1.69 -1.67 20.76
C PRO A 59 -2.69 -0.53 21.06
N ASP A 60 -2.20 0.70 21.12
CA ASP A 60 -2.97 1.93 21.35
C ASP A 60 -3.39 2.64 20.05
N ALA A 61 -3.15 2.04 18.87
CA ALA A 61 -3.40 2.65 17.56
C ALA A 61 -4.83 3.19 17.41
N ALA A 62 -5.85 2.41 17.80
CA ALA A 62 -7.25 2.83 17.69
C ALA A 62 -7.54 4.08 18.55
N ALA A 63 -7.02 4.11 19.78
CA ALA A 63 -7.20 5.24 20.70
C ALA A 63 -6.52 6.51 20.17
N ARG A 64 -5.29 6.38 19.65
CA ARG A 64 -4.56 7.49 19.03
C ARG A 64 -5.29 8.05 17.81
N ILE A 65 -5.73 7.18 16.89
CA ILE A 65 -6.50 7.57 15.70
C ILE A 65 -7.77 8.31 16.12
N LYS A 66 -8.51 7.78 17.09
CA LYS A 66 -9.75 8.39 17.61
C LYS A 66 -9.50 9.79 18.18
N ALA A 67 -8.45 9.96 18.96
CA ALA A 67 -8.06 11.26 19.52
C ALA A 67 -7.69 12.26 18.41
N SER A 68 -6.96 11.82 17.38
CA SER A 68 -6.60 12.67 16.25
C SER A 68 -7.84 13.12 15.47
N VAL A 69 -8.70 12.20 15.03
CA VAL A 69 -9.85 12.57 14.18
C VAL A 69 -10.92 13.37 14.93
N ALA A 70 -11.02 13.22 16.25
CA ALA A 70 -11.91 14.04 17.08
C ALA A 70 -11.62 15.55 16.95
N ARG A 71 -10.37 15.93 16.67
CA ARG A 71 -9.97 17.34 16.48
C ARG A 71 -10.56 17.98 15.22
N LEU A 72 -11.01 17.18 14.24
CA LEU A 72 -11.62 17.72 13.01
C LEU A 72 -12.95 18.43 13.28
N GLY A 73 -13.64 18.09 14.39
CA GLY A 73 -14.93 18.67 14.75
C GLY A 73 -16.08 18.27 13.81
N VAL A 74 -15.90 17.22 13.02
CA VAL A 74 -16.91 16.59 12.16
C VAL A 74 -16.90 15.08 12.39
N PRO A 75 -18.01 14.35 12.18
CA PRO A 75 -17.99 12.89 12.26
C PRO A 75 -16.94 12.32 11.29
N ALA A 76 -16.09 11.43 11.80
CA ALA A 76 -15.03 10.80 11.02
C ALA A 76 -15.06 9.29 11.23
N TYR A 77 -15.12 8.55 10.13
CA TYR A 77 -15.18 7.10 10.09
C TYR A 77 -13.87 6.57 9.51
N VAL A 78 -13.09 5.84 10.31
CA VAL A 78 -11.75 5.37 9.93
C VAL A 78 -11.71 3.85 9.94
N ALA A 79 -11.36 3.26 8.81
CA ALA A 79 -11.10 1.82 8.68
C ALA A 79 -9.62 1.59 8.35
N VAL A 80 -8.88 1.04 9.31
CA VAL A 80 -7.50 0.57 9.10
C VAL A 80 -7.55 -0.91 8.74
N THR A 81 -7.36 -1.23 7.46
CA THR A 81 -7.53 -2.60 6.94
C THR A 81 -6.64 -2.84 5.71
N PRO A 82 -6.04 -4.04 5.53
CA PRO A 82 -5.21 -4.32 4.37
C PRO A 82 -5.99 -4.19 3.06
N THR A 83 -5.71 -3.16 2.28
CA THR A 83 -6.39 -2.84 1.01
C THR A 83 -5.86 -3.66 -0.18
N VAL A 84 -5.18 -4.79 0.09
CA VAL A 84 -4.50 -5.62 -0.91
C VAL A 84 -5.39 -5.84 -2.15
N HIS A 85 -4.84 -5.49 -3.31
CA HIS A 85 -5.42 -5.70 -4.64
C HIS A 85 -5.50 -7.20 -4.99
N VAL A 86 -6.37 -7.94 -4.31
CA VAL A 86 -6.72 -9.29 -4.73
C VAL A 86 -8.00 -9.19 -5.55
N ALA A 87 -7.81 -9.18 -6.87
CA ALA A 87 -8.83 -9.22 -7.92
C ALA A 87 -9.81 -8.01 -7.96
N GLN A 88 -9.54 -7.12 -8.92
CA GLN A 88 -10.46 -6.39 -9.80
C GLN A 88 -11.69 -5.61 -9.29
N GLU A 89 -12.19 -5.78 -8.06
CA GLU A 89 -13.59 -5.39 -7.81
C GLU A 89 -13.75 -4.12 -6.98
N HIS A 90 -12.87 -3.80 -6.01
CA HIS A 90 -13.04 -2.58 -5.22
C HIS A 90 -11.70 -1.93 -4.82
N THR A 91 -11.33 -0.85 -5.52
CA THR A 91 -10.27 0.08 -5.08
C THR A 91 -10.64 0.72 -3.74
N ALA A 92 -9.66 1.30 -3.02
CA ALA A 92 -9.93 2.02 -1.76
C ALA A 92 -11.01 3.12 -1.95
N GLU A 93 -11.01 3.77 -3.13
CA GLU A 93 -12.05 4.71 -3.58
C GLU A 93 -13.45 4.09 -3.63
N ALA A 94 -13.58 2.92 -4.26
CA ALA A 94 -14.85 2.19 -4.31
C ALA A 94 -15.32 1.80 -2.92
N LEU A 95 -14.40 1.40 -2.03
CA LEU A 95 -14.75 1.03 -0.66
C LEU A 95 -15.25 2.23 0.16
N VAL A 96 -14.65 3.41 0.02
CA VAL A 96 -15.11 4.63 0.71
C VAL A 96 -16.53 5.02 0.28
N ALA A 97 -16.85 4.94 -1.01
CA ALA A 97 -18.20 5.18 -1.51
C ALA A 97 -19.21 4.15 -0.97
N LEU A 98 -18.86 2.86 -1.00
CA LEU A 98 -19.70 1.79 -0.46
C LEU A 98 -19.93 1.95 1.04
N LEU A 99 -18.92 2.34 1.82
CA LEU A 99 -19.07 2.62 3.24
C LEU A 99 -20.06 3.75 3.50
N ARG A 100 -20.01 4.82 2.69
CA ARG A 100 -20.99 5.90 2.76
C ARG A 100 -22.40 5.40 2.44
N ASP A 101 -22.57 4.59 1.40
CA ASP A 101 -23.89 4.07 1.01
C ASP A 101 -24.50 3.17 2.10
N ARG A 102 -23.66 2.40 2.81
CA ARG A 102 -24.09 1.50 3.89
C ARG A 102 -24.29 2.23 5.22
N LEU A 103 -23.45 3.20 5.58
CA LEU A 103 -23.60 3.98 6.82
C LEU A 103 -24.69 5.05 6.70
N ARG A 104 -24.83 5.67 5.53
CA ARG A 104 -25.75 6.79 5.24
C ARG A 104 -25.56 8.02 6.14
N GLU A 105 -24.38 8.16 6.74
CA GLU A 105 -24.05 9.24 7.66
C GLU A 105 -23.14 10.30 7.01
N ASP A 106 -23.36 11.57 7.34
CA ASP A 106 -22.48 12.68 6.94
C ASP A 106 -21.19 12.69 7.74
N GLY A 107 -20.06 12.91 7.05
CA GLY A 107 -18.75 12.89 7.69
C GLY A 107 -17.57 12.67 6.74
N VAL A 108 -16.39 12.56 7.33
CA VAL A 108 -15.13 12.21 6.66
C VAL A 108 -14.94 10.71 6.75
N TYR A 109 -14.68 10.06 5.62
CA TYR A 109 -14.46 8.63 5.51
C TYR A 109 -13.01 8.40 5.12
N ILE A 110 -12.30 7.60 5.92
CA ILE A 110 -10.88 7.31 5.76
C ILE A 110 -10.70 5.80 5.71
N VAL A 111 -10.16 5.29 4.61
CA VAL A 111 -9.73 3.89 4.49
C VAL A 111 -8.23 3.91 4.29
N ILE A 112 -7.49 3.21 5.15
CA ILE A 112 -6.02 3.19 5.08
C ILE A 112 -5.50 1.77 5.32
N SER A 113 -4.49 1.38 4.55
CA SER A 113 -3.73 0.16 4.78
C SER A 113 -2.82 0.29 6.01
N PRO A 114 -2.72 -0.73 6.87
CA PRO A 114 -1.85 -0.68 8.03
C PRO A 114 -0.36 -0.51 7.68
N SER A 115 0.08 -1.00 6.50
CA SER A 115 1.49 -1.08 6.12
C SER A 115 1.84 -0.41 4.79
N SER A 116 0.86 0.01 3.99
CA SER A 116 1.10 0.64 2.68
C SER A 116 0.97 2.15 2.75
N THR A 117 1.87 2.84 2.06
CA THR A 117 1.91 4.31 1.99
C THR A 117 1.02 4.89 0.90
N TYR A 118 0.74 4.12 -0.15
CA TYR A 118 -0.06 4.57 -1.29
C TYR A 118 -1.49 4.02 -1.26
N ASP A 119 -1.76 3.03 -0.41
CA ASP A 119 -3.08 2.43 -0.35
C ASP A 119 -3.90 3.04 0.79
N GLY A 120 -4.53 4.16 0.49
CA GLY A 120 -5.58 4.72 1.32
C GLY A 120 -6.27 5.88 0.64
N GLU A 121 -7.53 6.07 0.99
CA GLU A 121 -8.41 7.06 0.42
C GLU A 121 -9.12 7.83 1.53
N VAL A 122 -9.28 9.13 1.31
CA VAL A 122 -10.06 10.01 2.18
C VAL A 122 -11.06 10.79 1.36
N ARG A 123 -12.33 10.76 1.77
CA ARG A 123 -13.37 11.60 1.17
C ARG A 123 -14.30 12.16 2.22
N GLN A 124 -14.78 13.37 1.98
CA GLN A 124 -15.83 13.98 2.80
C GLN A 124 -17.18 13.89 2.07
N PHE A 125 -18.21 13.42 2.77
CA PHE A 125 -19.58 13.41 2.29
C PHE A 125 -20.48 14.24 3.20
N GLY A 126 -21.10 15.27 2.62
CA GLY A 126 -22.02 16.16 3.34
C GLY A 126 -21.38 16.92 4.51
N GLY A 127 -22.21 17.34 5.45
CA GLY A 127 -21.82 18.10 6.63
C GLY A 127 -21.72 19.62 6.44
N GLY A 128 -21.84 20.35 7.55
CA GLY A 128 -21.87 21.83 7.56
C GLY A 128 -20.50 22.52 7.43
N ARG A 129 -19.39 21.79 7.65
CA ARG A 129 -18.02 22.30 7.54
C ARG A 129 -17.27 21.56 6.45
N ARG A 130 -16.84 22.26 5.40
CA ARG A 130 -15.98 21.69 4.35
C ARG A 130 -14.52 21.73 4.80
N LEU A 131 -13.87 20.58 4.77
CA LEU A 131 -12.44 20.42 5.05
C LEU A 131 -11.70 20.12 3.73
N PRO A 132 -10.44 20.56 3.57
CA PRO A 132 -9.63 20.27 2.39
C PRO A 132 -9.05 18.86 2.47
N VAL A 133 -9.90 17.83 2.55
CA VAL A 133 -9.47 16.47 2.90
C VAL A 133 -8.61 15.83 1.83
N GLU A 134 -8.90 16.06 0.55
CA GLU A 134 -8.15 15.50 -0.57
C GLU A 134 -6.74 16.12 -0.65
N ASP A 135 -6.64 17.44 -0.51
CA ASP A 135 -5.35 18.15 -0.48
C ASP A 135 -4.56 17.76 0.78
N ALA A 136 -5.19 17.68 1.95
CA ALA A 136 -4.53 17.28 3.19
C ALA A 136 -4.00 15.84 3.13
N TRP A 137 -4.76 14.92 2.52
CA TRP A 137 -4.31 13.55 2.30
C TRP A 137 -3.11 13.51 1.35
N ARG A 138 -3.20 14.22 0.22
CA ARG A 138 -2.13 14.32 -0.77
C ARG A 138 -0.84 14.91 -0.18
N ALA A 139 -0.94 15.96 0.64
CA ALA A 139 0.19 16.52 1.37
C ALA A 139 0.80 15.50 2.34
N THR A 140 -0.03 14.82 3.13
CA THR A 140 0.41 13.84 4.12
C THR A 140 1.20 12.69 3.49
N THR A 141 0.73 12.17 2.35
CA THR A 141 1.43 11.10 1.61
C THR A 141 2.80 11.52 1.11
N ARG A 142 3.05 12.82 0.89
CA ARG A 142 4.38 13.34 0.50
C ARG A 142 5.27 13.68 1.67
N GLU A 143 4.69 14.17 2.76
CA GLU A 143 5.43 14.65 3.93
C GLU A 143 5.87 13.54 4.87
N LEU A 144 5.26 12.35 4.78
CA LEU A 144 5.62 11.21 5.61
C LEU A 144 6.46 10.18 4.86
N PRO A 145 7.38 9.48 5.55
CA PRO A 145 8.17 8.43 4.94
C PRO A 145 7.32 7.18 4.70
N ASN A 146 7.82 6.31 3.82
CA ASN A 146 7.07 5.11 3.38
C ASN A 146 6.78 4.10 4.50
N ASP A 147 7.50 4.17 5.61
CA ASP A 147 7.37 3.32 6.80
C ASP A 147 6.55 3.97 7.93
N ALA A 148 5.93 5.13 7.69
CA ALA A 148 5.02 5.74 8.66
C ALA A 148 3.82 4.82 8.97
N THR A 149 3.46 4.76 10.25
CA THR A 149 2.34 3.93 10.72
C THR A 149 0.99 4.60 10.45
N ALA A 150 -0.09 3.82 10.44
CA ALA A 150 -1.44 4.38 10.23
C ALA A 150 -1.80 5.51 11.23
N PRO A 151 -1.54 5.39 12.56
CA PRO A 151 -1.78 6.49 13.49
C PRO A 151 -1.00 7.77 13.16
N GLU A 152 0.28 7.65 12.80
CA GLU A 152 1.11 8.81 12.41
C GLU A 152 0.59 9.49 11.14
N ARG A 153 0.12 8.69 10.18
CA ARG A 153 -0.53 9.21 8.97
C ARG A 153 -1.80 9.98 9.26
N ILE A 154 -2.69 9.43 10.10
CA ILE A 154 -3.94 10.11 10.46
C ILE A 154 -3.67 11.37 11.27
N GLU A 155 -2.71 11.33 12.21
CA GLU A 155 -2.30 12.50 12.99
C GLU A 155 -1.81 13.64 12.08
N ARG A 156 -0.92 13.32 11.13
CA ARG A 156 -0.42 14.30 10.16
C ARG A 156 -1.52 14.82 9.23
N PHE A 157 -2.40 13.94 8.75
CA PHE A 157 -3.56 14.33 7.95
C PHE A 157 -4.43 15.35 8.67
N VAL A 158 -4.75 15.11 9.94
CA VAL A 158 -5.56 16.03 10.75
C VAL A 158 -4.84 17.38 10.91
N ASP A 159 -3.53 17.37 11.19
CA ASP A 159 -2.76 18.60 11.31
C ASP A 159 -2.77 19.42 10.02
N VAL A 160 -2.57 18.76 8.87
CA VAL A 160 -2.60 19.45 7.57
C VAL A 160 -4.01 19.96 7.25
N ALA A 161 -5.05 19.15 7.49
CA ALA A 161 -6.44 19.54 7.25
C ALA A 161 -6.87 20.75 8.09
N LEU A 162 -6.30 20.92 9.29
CA LEU A 162 -6.57 22.04 10.19
C LEU A 162 -5.62 23.23 10.00
N SER A 163 -4.49 23.06 9.31
CA SER A 163 -3.45 24.10 9.16
C SER A 163 -3.87 25.30 8.30
N GLY A 164 -4.84 25.12 7.40
CA GLY A 164 -5.17 26.12 6.37
C GLY A 164 -4.21 26.12 5.17
N GLU A 165 -3.11 25.37 5.22
CA GLU A 165 -2.08 25.29 4.18
C GLU A 165 -2.14 24.00 3.36
N ALA A 166 -3.24 23.23 3.47
CA ALA A 166 -3.36 21.90 2.88
C ALA A 166 -3.01 21.87 1.39
N ARG A 167 -3.49 22.86 0.63
CA ARG A 167 -3.25 22.96 -0.81
C ARG A 167 -1.80 23.29 -1.16
N GLU A 168 -1.19 24.26 -0.48
CA GLU A 168 0.20 24.64 -0.70
C GLU A 168 1.15 23.46 -0.43
N ARG A 169 0.92 22.75 0.68
CA ARG A 169 1.66 21.54 1.04
C ARG A 169 1.40 20.40 0.06
N ALA A 170 0.17 20.28 -0.45
CA ALA A 170 -0.19 19.30 -1.46
C ALA A 170 0.37 19.59 -2.85
N ASP A 171 0.91 20.78 -3.09
CA ASP A 171 1.54 21.16 -4.36
C ASP A 171 3.08 21.21 -4.23
N THR A 172 3.60 20.94 -3.03
CA THR A 172 5.04 20.85 -2.77
C THR A 172 5.69 19.72 -3.59
N THR A 173 6.80 20.05 -4.25
CA THR A 173 7.60 19.15 -5.10
C THR A 173 8.83 18.58 -4.40
N ALA A 174 8.98 18.83 -3.10
CA ALA A 174 10.07 18.29 -2.31
C ALA A 174 10.10 16.75 -2.40
N PRO A 175 11.29 16.13 -2.46
CA PRO A 175 11.39 14.69 -2.43
C PRO A 175 10.82 14.16 -1.12
N PRO A 176 10.10 13.02 -1.14
CA PRO A 176 9.55 12.44 0.08
C PRO A 176 10.69 12.09 1.05
N PRO A 177 10.45 12.21 2.37
CA PRO A 177 11.46 11.86 3.34
C PRO A 177 11.79 10.37 3.26
N LYS A 178 13.08 10.05 3.42
CA LYS A 178 13.57 8.68 3.38
C LYS A 178 13.11 7.90 4.62
N SER A 179 12.66 6.67 4.40
CA SER A 179 12.38 5.69 5.47
C SER A 179 13.64 5.38 6.29
N ALA A 180 13.45 4.88 7.52
CA ALA A 180 14.55 4.48 8.38
C ALA A 180 15.42 3.40 7.71
N LEU A 181 14.77 2.43 7.06
CA LEU A 181 15.45 1.40 6.27
C LEU A 181 16.30 1.99 5.14
N ARG A 182 15.75 2.95 4.37
CA ARG A 182 16.51 3.58 3.27
C ARG A 182 17.70 4.36 3.80
N LYS A 183 17.56 5.06 4.93
CA LYS A 183 18.70 5.74 5.58
C LYS A 183 19.79 4.76 6.01
N ALA A 184 19.41 3.60 6.56
CA ALA A 184 20.36 2.56 6.95
C ALA A 184 21.10 1.98 5.75
N LEU A 185 20.38 1.65 4.67
CA LEU A 185 20.97 1.15 3.42
C LEU A 185 21.92 2.19 2.78
N ASP A 186 21.53 3.46 2.75
CA ASP A 186 22.38 4.51 2.21
C ASP A 186 23.67 4.70 3.02
N ALA A 187 23.60 4.50 4.34
CA ALA A 187 24.77 4.57 5.22
C ALA A 187 25.73 3.40 4.97
N ASP A 188 25.19 2.21 4.77
CA ASP A 188 25.92 0.99 4.42
C ASP A 188 26.60 1.12 3.05
N GLU A 189 25.86 1.51 2.01
CA GLU A 189 26.41 1.82 0.67
C GLU A 189 27.50 2.91 0.71
N ALA A 190 27.39 3.87 1.63
CA ALA A 190 28.42 4.88 1.83
C ALA A 190 29.66 4.31 2.52
N ALA A 191 29.51 3.33 3.43
CA ALA A 191 30.62 2.62 4.05
C ALA A 191 31.36 1.78 3.02
N ASP A 192 30.66 1.01 2.19
CA ASP A 192 31.24 0.21 1.12
C ASP A 192 32.03 1.05 0.12
N ARG A 193 31.47 2.20 -0.30
CA ARG A 193 32.19 3.13 -1.19
C ARG A 193 33.42 3.76 -0.55
N ARG A 194 33.48 3.86 0.79
CA ARG A 194 34.71 4.30 1.48
C ARG A 194 35.74 3.18 1.50
N ALA A 195 35.32 1.95 1.80
CA ALA A 195 36.19 0.77 1.78
C ALA A 195 36.80 0.55 0.39
N ALA A 196 35.99 0.53 -0.66
CA ALA A 196 36.45 0.36 -2.04
C ALA A 196 37.47 1.45 -2.45
N ARG A 197 37.28 2.71 -2.01
CA ARG A 197 38.26 3.78 -2.27
C ARG A 197 39.57 3.55 -1.53
N ALA A 198 39.52 3.08 -0.29
CA ALA A 198 40.72 2.76 0.48
C ALA A 198 41.48 1.58 -0.15
N GLU A 199 40.77 0.55 -0.60
CA GLU A 199 41.35 -0.59 -1.32
C GLU A 199 42.02 -0.15 -2.63
N TRP A 200 41.33 0.66 -3.45
CA TRP A 200 41.90 1.22 -4.68
C TRP A 200 43.13 2.07 -4.41
N ALA A 201 43.11 2.89 -3.36
CA ALA A 201 44.26 3.69 -2.96
C ALA A 201 45.45 2.82 -2.52
N ALA A 202 45.20 1.74 -1.76
CA ALA A 202 46.22 0.78 -1.36
C ALA A 202 46.80 0.03 -2.57
N PHE A 203 45.95 -0.43 -3.49
CA PHE A 203 46.37 -1.11 -4.72
C PHE A 203 47.20 -0.19 -5.63
N ALA A 204 46.73 1.04 -5.86
CA ALA A 204 47.45 2.03 -6.66
C ALA A 204 48.79 2.42 -6.01
N GLY A 205 48.80 2.62 -4.70
CA GLY A 205 50.01 2.88 -3.93
C GLY A 205 51.01 1.73 -4.03
N GLY A 206 50.56 0.49 -3.82
CA GLY A 206 51.41 -0.70 -3.95
C GLY A 206 51.98 -0.88 -5.36
N THR A 207 51.16 -0.63 -6.40
CA THR A 207 51.59 -0.69 -7.80
C THR A 207 52.61 0.40 -8.13
N ALA A 208 52.41 1.62 -7.63
CA ALA A 208 53.37 2.71 -7.82
C ALA A 208 54.72 2.42 -7.15
N LEU A 209 54.72 1.85 -5.94
CA LEU A 209 55.95 1.54 -5.21
C LEU A 209 56.73 0.35 -5.76
N SER A 210 56.07 -0.62 -6.38
CA SER A 210 56.72 -1.86 -6.86
C SER A 210 56.86 -1.93 -8.38
N GLY A 211 55.80 -1.61 -9.12
CA GLY A 211 55.74 -1.73 -10.58
C GLY A 211 56.58 -0.66 -11.29
N LEU A 212 56.51 0.60 -10.84
CA LEU A 212 57.29 1.70 -11.45
C LEU A 212 58.81 1.49 -11.37
N PRO A 213 59.41 1.11 -10.22
CA PRO A 213 60.86 0.88 -10.18
C PRO A 213 61.29 -0.32 -11.02
N ILE A 214 60.52 -1.42 -11.05
CA ILE A 214 60.82 -2.57 -11.93
C ILE A 214 60.76 -2.14 -13.39
N LEU A 215 59.72 -1.41 -13.80
CA LEU A 215 59.56 -0.92 -15.17
C LEU A 215 60.71 0.03 -15.55
N GLY A 216 61.07 0.97 -14.68
CA GLY A 216 62.19 1.88 -14.87
C GLY A 216 63.53 1.13 -15.04
N LEU A 217 63.75 0.10 -14.23
CA LEU A 217 64.93 -0.75 -14.32
C LEU A 217 64.97 -1.53 -15.65
N LEU A 218 63.84 -2.09 -16.10
CA LEU A 218 63.73 -2.78 -17.39
C LEU A 218 63.95 -1.83 -18.58
N ILE A 219 63.42 -0.61 -18.55
CA ILE A 219 63.66 0.41 -19.58
C ILE A 219 65.14 0.79 -19.62
N CYS A 220 65.77 1.02 -18.47
CA CYS A 220 67.19 1.34 -18.38
C CYS A 220 68.07 0.22 -18.96
N LEU A 221 67.76 -1.05 -18.61
CA LEU A 221 68.46 -2.22 -19.15
C LEU A 221 68.27 -2.35 -20.67
N HIS A 222 67.06 -2.12 -21.19
CA HIS A 222 66.78 -2.17 -22.61
C HIS A 222 67.58 -1.11 -23.40
N TRP A 223 67.64 0.12 -22.89
CA TRP A 223 68.40 1.20 -23.51
C TRP A 223 69.91 0.93 -23.51
N ARG A 224 70.46 0.40 -22.40
CA ARG A 224 71.88 -0.02 -22.33
C ARG A 224 72.21 -1.13 -23.33
N LYS A 225 71.30 -2.08 -23.56
CA LYS A 225 71.50 -3.15 -24.54
C LYS A 225 71.52 -2.61 -25.97
N ARG A 226 70.61 -1.68 -26.29
CA ARG A 226 70.48 -1.09 -27.63
C ARG A 226 71.62 -0.12 -27.99
N SER A 227 72.22 0.57 -27.02
CA SER A 227 73.38 1.42 -27.25
C SER A 227 74.67 0.62 -27.47
N ARG A 228 74.78 -0.57 -26.87
CA ARG A 228 75.91 -1.50 -27.08
C ARG A 228 75.88 -2.20 -28.43
N SER A 229 74.71 -2.41 -29.04
CA SER A 229 74.59 -3.00 -30.38
C SER A 229 74.74 -1.98 -31.53
N ARG A 230 74.94 -0.70 -31.21
CA ARG A 230 75.16 0.39 -32.18
C ARG A 230 76.61 0.91 -32.19
N ARG A 231 77.49 0.30 -31.38
CA ARG A 231 78.95 0.44 -31.46
C ARG A 231 79.51 -0.86 -32.01
#